data_AF-A0A534SAY8-F1
#
_entry.id   AF-A0A534SAY8-F1
#
_cell.length_a   1.000
_cell.length_b   1.000
_cell.length_c   1.000
_cell.angle_alpha   90.00
_cell.angle_beta   90.00
_cell.angle_gamma   90.00
#
_symmetry.space_group_name_H-M   'P 1'
#
loop_
_entity.id
_entity.type
_entity.pdbx_description
1 polymer ?
#
loop_
_entity_poly.entity_id
_entity_poly.type
_entity_poly.pdbx_seq_one_letter_code
_entity_poly.pdbx_strand_id
1 'polypeptide(L)' 'MTAKEFVTRLFDRWEHGDGQSFFNALAEDVRWTAIGNTPISGTCTSRTEYLDKVYGLLFDRFAGPVRC' A
#
# COMPACT_ATOMS: atom_id res chain seq x y z
N MET A 1 5.83 -22.36 4.02
CA MET A 1 5.54 -20.93 4.26
C MET A 1 4.06 -20.71 4.03
N THR A 2 3.35 -20.24 5.05
CA THR A 2 1.92 -19.93 4.98
C THR A 2 1.69 -18.51 4.46
N ALA A 3 0.45 -18.20 4.04
CA ALA A 3 0.08 -16.84 3.65
C ALA A 3 0.31 -15.84 4.79
N LYS A 4 0.00 -16.24 6.03
CA LYS A 4 0.25 -15.42 7.23
C LYS A 4 1.74 -15.11 7.38
N GLU A 5 2.60 -16.14 7.37
CA GLU A 5 4.04 -15.98 7.51
C GLU A 5 4.64 -15.10 6.41
N PHE A 6 4.13 -15.23 5.18
CA PHE A 6 4.55 -14.42 4.04
C PHE A 6 4.22 -12.94 4.28
N VAL A 7 2.97 -12.62 4.61
CA VAL A 7 2.53 -11.24 4.87
C VAL A 7 3.27 -10.64 6.07
N THR A 8 3.45 -11.39 7.16
CA THR A 8 4.21 -10.92 8.34
C THR A 8 5.63 -10.50 7.97
N ARG A 9 6.33 -11.27 7.13
CA ARG A 9 7.69 -10.91 6.70
C ARG A 9 7.73 -9.64 5.84
N LEU A 10 6.70 -9.39 5.03
CA LEU A 10 6.64 -8.17 4.23
C LEU A 10 6.51 -6.93 5.13
N PHE A 11 5.67 -6.99 6.16
CA PHE A 11 5.51 -5.89 7.11
C PHE A 11 6.73 -5.71 8.03
N ASP A 12 7.38 -6.79 8.46
CA ASP A 12 8.64 -6.71 9.21
C ASP A 12 9.72 -5.95 8.42
N ARG A 13 9.88 -6.26 7.12
CA ARG A 13 10.78 -5.52 6.22
C ARG A 13 10.36 -4.05 6.06
N TRP A 14 9.06 -3.79 5.96
CA TRP A 14 8.54 -2.44 5.84
C TRP A 14 8.94 -1.58 7.04
N GLU A 15 8.79 -2.10 8.26
CA GLU A 15 9.16 -1.40 9.50
C GLU A 15 10.65 -1.07 9.57
N HIS A 16 11.49 -1.86 8.89
CA HIS A 16 12.93 -1.63 8.76
C HIS A 16 13.32 -0.75 7.55
N GLY A 17 12.34 -0.15 6.86
CA GLY A 17 12.55 0.79 5.75
C GLY A 17 12.49 0.18 4.35
N ASP A 18 12.25 -1.13 4.23
CA ASP A 18 12.06 -1.82 2.94
C ASP A 18 10.57 -2.00 2.61
N GLY A 19 9.88 -0.89 2.37
CA GLY A 19 8.50 -0.91 1.87
C GLY A 19 8.38 -1.43 0.42
N GLN A 20 9.47 -1.34 -0.37
CA GLN A 20 9.50 -1.80 -1.76
C GLN A 20 9.22 -3.31 -1.87
N SER A 21 9.71 -4.12 -0.92
CA SER A 21 9.39 -5.55 -0.85
C SER A 21 7.88 -5.84 -0.87
N PHE A 22 7.05 -5.03 -0.20
CA PHE A 22 5.59 -5.22 -0.21
C PHE A 22 5.00 -4.91 -1.58
N PHE A 23 5.36 -3.77 -2.18
CA PHE A 23 4.81 -3.37 -3.48
C PHE A 23 5.17 -4.33 -4.60
N ASN A 24 6.40 -4.86 -4.56
CA ASN A 24 6.86 -5.87 -5.52
C ASN A 24 6.14 -7.22 -5.37
N ALA A 25 5.63 -7.53 -4.18
CA ALA A 25 4.87 -8.75 -3.91
C ALA A 25 3.41 -8.70 -4.40
N LEU A 26 2.89 -7.52 -4.76
CA LEU A 26 1.54 -7.38 -5.29
C LEU A 26 1.45 -7.94 -6.71
N ALA A 27 0.40 -8.73 -6.96
CA ALA A 27 0.06 -9.19 -8.29
C ALA A 27 -0.29 -8.00 -9.20
N GLU A 28 0.00 -8.12 -10.51
CA GLU A 28 -0.28 -7.04 -11.47
C GLU A 28 -1.78 -6.71 -11.57
N ASP A 29 -2.62 -7.74 -11.42
CA ASP A 29 -4.09 -7.71 -11.47
C ASP A 29 -4.74 -7.65 -10.07
N VAL A 30 -4.00 -7.18 -9.05
CA VAL A 30 -4.52 -7.10 -7.69
C VAL A 30 -5.79 -6.24 -7.63
N ARG A 31 -6.81 -6.77 -6.96
CA ARG A 31 -8.01 -6.01 -6.58
C ARG A 31 -7.84 -5.47 -5.16
N TRP A 32 -7.59 -4.17 -5.04
CA TRP A 32 -7.38 -3.50 -3.75
C TRP A 32 -8.56 -2.59 -3.42
N THR A 33 -9.21 -2.78 -2.27
CA THR A 33 -10.29 -1.91 -1.81
C THR A 33 -9.84 -1.10 -0.61
N ALA A 34 -9.75 0.22 -0.78
CA ALA A 34 -9.61 1.16 0.32
C ALA A 34 -11.03 1.57 0.78
N ILE A 35 -11.38 1.20 2.01
CA ILE A 35 -12.70 1.48 2.59
C ILE A 35 -12.86 2.96 2.98
N GLY A 36 -14.09 3.39 3.26
CA GLY A 36 -14.41 4.73 3.76
C GLY A 36 -14.89 5.70 2.68
N ASN A 37 -14.81 7.01 2.98
CA ASN A 37 -15.30 8.12 2.14
C ASN A 37 -14.22 9.20 1.91
N THR A 38 -12.96 8.80 1.86
CA THR A 38 -11.81 9.70 1.67
C THR A 38 -11.38 9.74 0.20
N PRO A 39 -10.51 10.68 -0.21
CA PRO A 39 -10.01 10.74 -1.59
C PRO A 39 -9.32 9.46 -2.10
N ILE A 40 -8.80 8.61 -1.20
CA ILE A 40 -8.19 7.32 -1.56
C ILE A 40 -9.19 6.15 -1.53
N SER A 41 -10.43 6.38 -1.09
CA SER A 41 -11.43 5.32 -0.97
C SER A 41 -11.93 4.87 -2.34
N GLY A 42 -12.15 3.57 -2.50
CA GLY A 42 -12.52 2.97 -3.77
C GLY A 42 -11.88 1.60 -3.98
N THR A 43 -12.07 1.03 -5.16
CA THR A 43 -11.43 -0.24 -5.56
C THR A 43 -10.55 0.00 -6.77
N CYS A 44 -9.28 -0.39 -6.66
CA CYS A 44 -8.32 -0.47 -7.76
C CYS A 44 -8.26 -1.91 -8.27
N THR A 45 -8.03 -2.10 -9.56
CA THR A 45 -7.96 -3.42 -10.20
C THR A 45 -6.59 -3.73 -10.82
N SER A 46 -5.57 -2.96 -10.46
CA SER A 46 -4.19 -3.25 -10.84
C SER A 46 -3.21 -2.72 -9.80
N ARG A 47 -1.98 -3.27 -9.81
CA ARG A 47 -0.88 -2.79 -8.95
C ARG A 47 -0.56 -1.31 -9.22
N THR A 48 -0.49 -0.91 -10.48
CA THR A 48 -0.21 0.48 -10.88
C THR A 48 -1.29 1.41 -10.35
N GLU A 49 -2.56 1.06 -10.54
CA GLU A 49 -3.67 1.89 -10.05
C GLU A 49 -3.67 2.03 -8.53
N TYR A 50 -3.36 0.95 -7.81
CA TYR A 50 -3.20 0.99 -6.36
C TYR A 50 -2.06 1.93 -5.92
N LEU A 51 -0.88 1.81 -6.56
CA LEU A 51 0.27 2.65 -6.26
C LEU A 51 -0.02 4.13 -6.51
N ASP A 52 -0.66 4.46 -7.63
CA ASP A 52 -0.93 5.85 -8.00
C ASP A 52 -2.07 6.47 -7.19
N LYS A 53 -3.22 5.78 -7.11
CA LYS A 53 -4.45 6.35 -6.54
C LYS A 53 -4.55 6.22 -5.03
N VAL A 54 -3.82 5.28 -4.43
CA VAL A 54 -3.88 5.05 -2.98
C VAL A 54 -2.55 5.46 -2.35
N TYR A 55 -1.46 4.80 -2.73
CA TYR A 55 -0.19 4.99 -2.03
C TYR A 55 0.47 6.34 -2.36
N GLY A 56 0.41 6.80 -3.61
CA GLY A 56 0.93 8.11 -4.03
C GLY A 56 0.27 9.25 -3.26
N LEU A 57 -1.07 9.26 -3.20
CA LEU A 57 -1.83 10.26 -2.43
C LEU A 57 -1.52 10.21 -0.93
N LEU A 58 -1.33 9.02 -0.35
CA LEU A 58 -0.90 8.89 1.05
C LEU A 58 0.50 9.43 1.27
N PHE A 59 1.44 9.09 0.38
CA PHE A 59 2.82 9.52 0.46
C PHE A 59 2.92 11.05 0.38
N ASP A 60 2.23 11.67 -0.58
CA ASP A 60 2.15 13.13 -0.70
C ASP A 60 1.59 13.77 0.58
N ARG A 61 0.57 13.14 1.16
CA ARG A 61 -0.04 13.61 2.42
C ARG A 61 0.91 13.50 3.62
N PHE A 62 1.78 12.49 3.65
CA PHE A 62 2.76 12.28 4.72
C PHE A 62 4.05 13.10 4.52
N ALA A 63 4.40 13.44 3.27
CA ALA A 63 5.51 14.32 2.95
C ALA A 63 5.23 15.78 3.33
N GLY A 64 3.95 16.17 3.37
CA GLY A 64 3.53 17.48 3.88
C GLY A 64 3.71 17.64 5.39
N PRO A 65 3.71 18.89 5.91
CA PRO A 65 3.84 19.12 7.34
C PRO A 65 2.73 18.42 8.13
N VAL A 66 3.12 17.50 9.01
CA VAL A 66 2.22 16.88 9.99
C VAL A 66 1.86 17.97 11.00
N ARG A 67 0.66 18.53 10.85
CA ARG A 67 0.10 19.44 11.86
C ARG A 67 -0.47 18.57 12.98
N CYS A 68 0.25 18.50 14.10
CA CYS A 68 -0.26 18.03 15.38
C CYS A 68 -1.14 19.12 16.02
#